data_AF-A0A1J5GNK7-F1
#
_entry.id   AF-A0A1J5GNK7-F1
#
_cell.length_a   1.000
_cell.length_b   1.000
_cell.length_c   1.000
_cell.angle_alpha   90.00
_cell.angle_beta   90.00
_cell.angle_gamma   90.00
#
_symmetry.space_group_name_H-M   'P 1'
#
loop_
_entity.id
_entity.type
_entity.pdbx_description
1 polymer ?
#
loop_
_entity_poly.entity_id
_entity_poly.type
_entity_poly.pdbx_seq_one_letter_code
_entity_poly.pdbx_strand_id
1 'polypeptide(L)' 'MTKQPIEAEIQKVLKMLEESDPANATRENAIKVIEGMKTMASGVIDKIDDDLKTGKVKVSDDGKVTRKG' A
#
# COMPACT_ATOMS: atom_id res chain seq x y z
N MET A 1 -7.98 10.48 10.40
CA MET A 1 -8.02 9.28 11.26
C MET A 1 -7.70 8.07 10.41
N THR A 2 -6.54 7.45 10.60
CA THR A 2 -6.25 6.13 10.04
C THR A 2 -7.27 5.15 10.62
N LYS A 3 -8.16 4.63 9.78
CA LYS A 3 -9.11 3.60 10.22
C LYS A 3 -8.29 2.37 10.61
N GLN A 4 -8.47 1.90 11.85
CA GLN A 4 -7.88 0.64 12.31
C GLN A 4 -8.25 -0.47 11.31
N PRO A 5 -7.35 -1.43 11.06
CA PRO A 5 -7.66 -2.59 10.22
C PRO A 5 -8.93 -3.27 10.71
N ILE A 6 -9.83 -3.62 9.79
CA ILE A 6 -11.04 -4.37 10.17
C ILE A 6 -10.68 -5.84 10.39
N GLU A 7 -11.48 -6.55 11.19
CA GLU A 7 -11.19 -7.94 11.56
C GLU A 7 -11.00 -8.86 10.34
N ALA A 8 -11.77 -8.64 9.27
CA ALA A 8 -11.62 -9.40 8.03
C ALA A 8 -10.24 -9.22 7.35
N GLU A 9 -9.66 -8.01 7.40
CA GLU A 9 -8.30 -7.76 6.87
C GLU A 9 -7.25 -8.47 7.73
N ILE A 10 -7.41 -8.40 9.06
CA ILE A 10 -6.51 -9.04 10.02
C ILE A 10 -6.51 -10.56 9.80
N GLN A 11 -7.67 -11.19 9.68
CA GLN A 11 -7.79 -12.64 9.44
C GLN A 11 -7.17 -13.06 8.10
N LYS A 12 -7.32 -12.26 7.05
CA LYS A 12 -6.71 -12.53 5.75
C LYS A 12 -5.19 -12.52 5.82
N VAL A 13 -4.62 -11.51 6.50
CA VAL A 13 -3.16 -11.40 6.66
C VAL A 13 -2.62 -12.46 7.62
N LEU A 14 -3.37 -12.79 8.69
CA LEU A 14 -3.05 -13.92 9.56
C LEU A 14 -2.90 -15.22 8.78
N LYS A 15 -3.89 -15.57 7.95
CA LYS A 15 -3.81 -16.77 7.11
C LYS A 15 -2.61 -16.75 6.16
N MET A 16 -2.30 -15.60 5.57
CA MET A 16 -1.11 -15.44 4.73
C MET A 16 0.18 -15.64 5.53
N LEU A 17 0.25 -15.16 6.78
CA LEU A 17 1.39 -15.38 7.67
C LEU A 17 1.47 -16.85 8.10
N GLU A 18 0.35 -17.52 8.38
CA GLU A 18 0.35 -18.97 8.69
C GLU A 18 0.95 -19.80 7.54
N GLU A 19 0.69 -19.41 6.30
CA GLU A 19 1.19 -20.11 5.10
C GLU A 19 2.65 -19.78 4.77
N SER A 20 3.14 -18.58 5.11
CA SER A 20 4.47 -18.10 4.70
C SER A 20 5.50 -18.04 5.84
N ASP A 21 5.07 -17.65 7.04
CA ASP A 21 5.88 -17.51 8.24
C ASP A 21 5.03 -17.75 9.51
N PRO A 22 4.67 -19.02 9.79
CA PRO A 22 3.75 -19.36 10.87
C PRO A 22 4.25 -18.96 12.25
N ALA A 23 5.57 -18.85 12.45
CA ALA A 23 6.15 -18.37 13.70
C ALA A 23 5.78 -16.90 13.98
N ASN A 24 5.50 -16.13 12.93
CA ASN A 24 5.10 -14.74 13.00
C ASN A 24 3.61 -14.51 12.74
N ALA A 25 2.80 -15.57 12.60
CA ALA A 25 1.35 -15.50 12.38
C ALA A 25 0.56 -15.09 13.65
N THR A 26 0.87 -13.92 14.18
CA THR A 26 0.18 -13.33 15.33
C THR A 26 -0.67 -12.16 14.90
N ARG A 27 -1.73 -11.87 15.67
CA ARG A 27 -2.64 -10.75 15.38
C ARG A 27 -1.90 -9.42 15.33
N GLU A 28 -0.94 -9.22 16.24
CA GLU A 28 -0.10 -8.01 16.29
C GLU A 28 0.74 -7.86 15.02
N ASN A 29 1.38 -8.94 14.55
CA ASN A 29 2.17 -8.91 13.33
C ASN A 29 1.29 -8.70 12.10
N ALA A 30 0.10 -9.30 12.03
CA ALA A 30 -0.85 -9.04 10.96
C ALA A 30 -1.26 -7.55 10.89
N ILE A 31 -1.50 -6.92 12.04
CA ILE A 31 -1.76 -5.47 12.11
C ILE A 31 -0.56 -4.66 11.60
N LYS A 32 0.66 -4.98 12.06
CA LYS A 32 1.89 -4.30 11.59
C LYS A 32 2.09 -4.43 10.09
N VAL A 33 1.82 -5.59 9.52
CA VAL A 33 1.89 -5.82 8.06
C VAL A 33 0.87 -4.94 7.34
N ILE A 34 -0.38 -4.88 7.81
CA ILE A 34 -1.42 -4.03 7.21
C ILE A 34 -1.04 -2.54 7.28
N GLU A 35 -0.51 -2.08 8.42
CA GLU A 35 -0.05 -0.71 8.59
C GLU A 35 1.16 -0.39 7.70
N GLY A 36 2.10 -1.33 7.56
CA GLY A 36 3.23 -1.24 6.64
C GLY A 36 2.76 -1.14 5.19
N MET A 37 1.82 -2.00 4.78
CA MET A 37 1.24 -1.96 3.43
C MET A 37 0.52 -0.64 3.15
N LYS A 38 -0.26 -0.12 4.10
CA LYS A 38 -0.92 1.19 3.98
C LYS A 38 0.09 2.33 3.85
N THR A 39 1.17 2.30 4.64
CA THR A 39 2.23 3.31 4.58
C THR A 39 2.94 3.30 3.23
N MET A 40 3.27 2.12 2.69
CA MET A 40 3.87 2.01 1.37
C MET A 40 2.93 2.50 0.26
N ALA A 41 1.65 2.12 0.33
CA ALA A 41 0.64 2.58 -0.63
C ALA A 41 0.51 4.10 -0.63
N SER A 42 0.45 4.72 0.55
CA SER A 42 0.43 6.19 0.67
C SER A 42 1.70 6.82 0.09
N GLY A 43 2.88 6.29 0.40
CA GLY A 43 4.13 6.83 -0.15
C GLY A 43 4.22 6.72 -1.68
N VAL A 44 3.63 5.68 -2.28
CA VAL A 44 3.53 5.55 -3.73
C VAL A 44 2.56 6.59 -4.31
N ILE A 45 1.41 6.81 -3.67
CA ILE A 45 0.44 7.84 -4.07
C ILE A 45 1.07 9.23 -3.99
N ASP A 46 1.72 9.56 -2.87
CA ASP A 46 2.37 10.86 -2.67
C ASP A 46 3.44 11.11 -3.74
N LYS A 47 4.22 10.08 -4.09
CA LYS A 47 5.22 10.17 -5.16
C LYS A 47 4.60 10.35 -6.54
N ILE A 48 3.48 9.69 -6.83
CA ILE A 48 2.76 9.90 -8.10
C ILE A 48 2.15 11.30 -8.16
N ASP A 49 1.58 11.79 -7.06
CA ASP A 49 1.03 13.15 -6.97
C ASP A 49 2.12 14.21 -7.14
N ASP A 50 3.29 14.01 -6.52
CA ASP A 50 4.46 14.88 -6.71
C ASP A 50 5.00 14.81 -8.14
N ASP A 51 5.11 13.61 -8.73
CA ASP A 51 5.51 13.42 -10.13
C ASP A 51 4.54 14.12 -11.12
N LEU A 52 3.23 14.13 -10.82
CA LEU A 52 2.21 14.84 -11.59
C LEU A 52 2.34 16.36 -11.42
N LYS A 53 2.49 16.85 -10.18
CA LYS A 53 2.63 18.28 -9.87
C LYS A 53 3.90 18.88 -10.45
N THR A 54 5.00 18.13 -10.43
CA THR A 54 6.30 18.55 -10.97
C THR A 54 6.39 18.39 -12.50
N GLY A 55 5.37 17.81 -13.14
CA GLY A 55 5.32 17.60 -14.59
C GLY A 55 6.29 16.51 -15.09
N LYS A 56 6.89 15.73 -14.19
CA LYS A 56 7.66 14.53 -14.53
C LYS A 56 6.79 13.46 -15.15
N VAL A 57 5.52 13.39 -14.74
CA VAL A 57 4.49 12.54 -15.34
C VAL A 57 3.45 13.44 -15.98
N LYS A 58 3.24 13.28 -17.30
CA LYS A 58 2.15 13.90 -18.05
C LYS A 58 1.16 12.83 -18.47
N VAL A 59 -0.11 13.06 -18.14
CA VAL A 59 -1.25 12.32 -18.69
C VAL A 59 -1.81 13.15 -19.83
N SER A 60 -1.78 12.64 -21.06
CA SER A 60 -2.45 13.29 -22.19
C SER A 60 -3.95 13.00 -22.18
N ASP A 61 -4.72 13.81 -22.91
CA ASP A 61 -6.19 13.75 -22.96
C ASP A 61 -6.74 12.40 -23.49
N ASP A 62 -5.91 11.60 -24.16
CA ASP A 62 -6.19 10.23 -24.62
C ASP A 62 -5.89 9.15 -23.56
N GLY A 63 -5.49 9.55 -22.34
CA GLY A 63 -5.14 8.66 -21.23
C GLY A 63 -3.72 8.12 -21.26
N LYS A 64 -2.86 8.58 -22.18
CA LYS A 64 -1.47 8.11 -22.27
C LYS A 64 -0.60 8.77 -21.21
N VAL A 65 0.07 7.94 -20.40
CA VAL A 65 0.99 8.40 -19.35
C VAL A 65 2.41 8.45 -19.92
N THR A 66 3.03 9.62 -19.91
CA THR A 66 4.43 9.82 -20.31
C THR A 66 5.24 10.32 -19.12
N ARG A 67 6.29 9.57 -18.75
CA ARG A 67 7.24 9.97 -17.71
C ARG A 67 8.51 10.49 -18.37
N LYS A 68 8.86 11.76 -18.12
CA LYS A 68 10.17 12.31 -18.49
C LYS A 68 11.15 11.99 -17.34
N GLY A 69 12.09 11.09 -17.63
CA GLY A 69 13.22 10.77 -16.74
C GLY A 69 14.27 11.86 -16.74
#